data_AF-A0A8S2W7I2-F1
#
_entry.id   AF-A0A8S2W7I2-F1
#
_cell.length_a   1.000
_cell.length_b   1.000
_cell.length_c   1.000
_cell.angle_alpha   90.00
_cell.angle_beta   90.00
_cell.angle_gamma   90.00
#
_symmetry.space_group_name_H-M   'P 1'
#
loop_
_entity.id
_entity.type
_entity.pdbx_description
1 polymer ?
#
loop_
_entity_poly.entity_id
_entity_poly.type
_entity_poly.pdbx_seq_one_letter_code
_entity_poly.pdbx_strand_id
1 'polypeptide(L)'
;MDHLKKPLDDYVAPLKKVFIVRQPKREGLIRSRLAGAKIVKGDVIVFLDSHIEATEDPIARNKSTVVTPVIDVIDDTTFKYNYGA
;
A
#
# COMPACT_ATOMS: atom_id res chain seq x y z
N MET A 1 14.72 -1.19 13.19
CA MET A 1 13.60 -0.43 12.57
C MET A 1 12.84 0.39 13.63
N ASP A 2 13.54 1.08 14.54
CA ASP A 2 12.82 1.81 15.60
C ASP A 2 12.05 3.02 15.08
N HIS A 3 12.47 3.57 13.94
CA HIS A 3 11.75 4.61 13.22
C HIS A 3 10.34 4.19 12.76
N LEU A 4 10.02 2.89 12.63
CA LEU A 4 8.68 2.40 12.26
C LEU A 4 7.71 2.25 13.44
N LYS A 5 8.15 2.55 14.66
CA LYS A 5 7.33 2.49 15.88
C LYS A 5 6.74 3.88 16.16
N LYS A 6 6.98 4.41 17.36
CA LYS A 6 6.52 5.73 17.80
C LYS A 6 6.83 6.87 16.79
N PRO A 7 8.02 6.95 16.16
CA PRO A 7 8.28 8.02 15.21
C PRO A 7 7.33 8.02 14.00
N LEU A 8 6.97 6.84 13.48
CA LEU A 8 5.99 6.71 12.40
C LEU A 8 4.57 7.01 12.89
N ASP A 9 4.21 6.57 14.10
CA ASP A 9 2.91 6.90 14.70
C ASP A 9 2.74 8.43 14.85
N ASP A 10 3.78 9.10 15.33
CA ASP A 10 3.80 10.56 15.51
C ASP A 10 3.74 11.30 14.16
N TYR A 11 4.42 10.78 13.13
CA TYR A 11 4.36 11.32 11.76
C TYR A 11 2.97 11.16 11.11
N VAL A 12 2.32 10.02 11.33
CA VAL A 12 1.01 9.70 10.73
C VAL A 12 -0.15 10.36 11.49
N ALA A 13 -0.02 10.63 12.80
CA ALA A 13 -1.07 11.23 13.63
C ALA A 13 -1.81 12.44 13.03
N PRO A 14 -1.15 13.43 12.37
CA PRO A 14 -1.86 14.55 11.73
C PRO A 14 -2.58 14.18 10.42
N LEU A 15 -2.26 13.04 9.80
CA LEU A 15 -2.82 12.61 8.51
C LEU A 15 -4.18 11.92 8.70
N LYS A 16 -5.27 12.70 8.62
CA LYS A 16 -6.66 12.24 8.89
C LYS A 16 -7.12 10.98 8.13
N LYS A 17 -6.51 10.67 6.99
CA LYS A 17 -6.89 9.53 6.12
C LYS A 17 -5.94 8.33 6.23
N VAL A 18 -4.87 8.45 7.01
CA VAL A 18 -3.83 7.41 7.12
C VAL A 18 -3.89 6.84 8.53
N PHE A 19 -3.87 5.51 8.63
CA PHE A 19 -3.89 4.80 9.91
C PHE A 19 -2.96 3.60 9.84
N ILE A 20 -2.37 3.26 10.99
CA ILE A 20 -1.42 2.16 11.11
C ILE A 20 -2.12 1.00 11.83
N VAL A 21 -2.11 -0.18 11.22
CA VAL A 21 -2.56 -1.42 11.84
C VAL A 21 -1.34 -2.21 12.29
N ARG A 22 -1.14 -2.34 13.60
CA ARG A 22 -0.03 -3.11 14.17
C ARG A 22 -0.47 -4.54 14.47
N GLN A 23 0.21 -5.52 13.87
CA GLN A 23 0.04 -6.91 14.25
C GLN A 23 0.93 -7.25 15.46
N PRO A 24 0.44 -8.05 16.42
CA PRO A 24 1.20 -8.40 17.63
C PRO A 24 2.38 -9.35 17.35
N LYS A 25 2.38 -10.03 16.20
CA LYS A 25 3.44 -10.94 15.77
C LYS A 25 3.55 -10.94 14.24
N ARG A 26 4.63 -11.52 13.72
CA ARG A 26 4.87 -11.65 12.27
C ARG A 26 3.92 -12.69 11.67
N GLU A 27 2.91 -12.24 10.94
CA GLU A 27 1.95 -13.15 10.25
C GLU A 27 2.26 -13.36 8.76
N GLY A 28 3.14 -12.56 8.17
CA GLY A 28 3.46 -12.60 6.74
C GLY A 28 2.46 -11.85 5.86
N LEU A 29 2.81 -11.69 4.58
CA LEU A 29 2.13 -10.79 3.63
C LEU A 29 0.62 -11.04 3.50
N ILE A 30 0.22 -12.30 3.31
CA ILE A 30 -1.18 -12.67 3.05
C ILE A 30 -2.08 -12.26 4.22
N ARG A 31 -1.71 -12.62 5.44
CA ARG A 31 -2.50 -12.30 6.64
C ARG A 31 -2.47 -10.81 6.96
N SER A 32 -1.37 -10.11 6.68
CA SER A 32 -1.30 -8.65 6.77
C SER A 32 -2.28 -7.96 5.83
N ARG A 33 -2.37 -8.40 4.56
CA ARG A 33 -3.36 -7.89 3.61
C ARG A 33 -4.80 -8.13 4.11
N LEU A 34 -5.10 -9.32 4.61
CA LEU A 34 -6.42 -9.65 5.17
C LEU A 34 -6.76 -8.84 6.43
N ALA A 35 -5.78 -8.53 7.28
CA ALA A 35 -6.00 -7.70 8.47
C ALA A 35 -6.43 -6.27 8.09
N GLY A 36 -5.79 -5.68 7.08
CA GLY A 36 -6.23 -4.39 6.53
C GLY A 36 -7.62 -4.46 5.88
N ALA A 37 -7.86 -5.48 5.06
CA ALA A 37 -9.14 -5.67 4.36
C ALA A 37 -10.35 -5.79 5.31
N LYS A 38 -10.17 -6.27 6.54
CA LYS A 38 -11.24 -6.38 7.55
C LYS A 38 -11.72 -5.04 8.12
N ILE A 39 -10.92 -3.98 8.03
CA ILE A 39 -11.20 -2.69 8.70
C ILE A 39 -11.43 -1.53 7.74
N VAL A 40 -11.04 -1.68 6.47
CA VAL A 40 -11.29 -0.65 5.45
C VAL A 40 -12.78 -0.48 5.21
N LYS A 41 -13.19 0.74 4.89
CA LYS A 41 -14.59 1.11 4.67
C LYS A 41 -14.91 1.50 3.22
N GLY A 42 -13.89 1.48 2.35
CA GLY A 42 -14.06 1.85 0.94
C GLY A 42 -14.68 0.71 0.13
N ASP A 43 -15.39 1.06 -0.94
CA ASP A 43 -16.04 0.10 -1.84
C ASP A 43 -15.04 -0.74 -2.67
N VAL A 44 -13.83 -0.21 -2.84
CA VAL A 44 -12.72 -0.85 -3.56
C VAL A 44 -11.49 -0.90 -2.66
N ILE A 45 -10.79 -2.04 -2.66
CA ILE A 45 -9.52 -2.22 -1.96
C ILE A 45 -8.40 -2.20 -2.98
N VAL A 46 -7.46 -1.28 -2.81
CA VAL A 46 -6.23 -1.22 -3.60
C VAL A 46 -5.07 -1.66 -2.70
N PHE A 47 -4.37 -2.72 -3.10
CA PHE A 47 -3.17 -3.18 -2.41
C PHE A 47 -1.94 -2.61 -3.12
N LEU A 48 -1.07 -1.95 -2.37
CA LEU A 48 0.19 -1.38 -2.83
C LEU A 48 1.32 -1.91 -1.96
N ASP A 49 2.47 -2.14 -2.56
CA ASP A 49 3.68 -2.46 -1.81
C ASP A 49 4.26 -1.18 -1.19
N SER A 50 5.06 -1.32 -0.13
CA SER A 50 5.54 -0.17 0.68
C SER A 50 6.62 0.69 -0.01
N HIS A 51 6.95 0.39 -1.26
CA HIS A 51 8.10 0.91 -1.99
C HIS A 51 7.72 1.11 -3.47
N ILE A 52 6.59 1.78 -3.69
CA ILE A 52 6.05 2.09 -5.01
C ILE A 52 5.77 3.59 -5.12
N GLU A 53 5.73 4.09 -6.35
CA GLU A 53 5.19 5.41 -6.69
C GLU A 53 3.97 5.21 -7.57
N ALA A 54 2.82 5.74 -7.16
CA ALA A 54 1.56 5.53 -7.86
C ALA A 54 1.43 6.51 -9.04
N THR A 55 1.06 5.98 -10.20
CA THR A 55 0.64 6.76 -11.37
C THR A 55 -0.89 6.70 -11.53
N GLU A 56 -1.43 7.28 -12.59
CA GLU A 56 -2.87 7.19 -12.88
C GLU A 56 -3.24 5.78 -13.37
N ASP A 57 -3.97 5.04 -12.53
CA ASP A 57 -4.44 3.69 -12.85
C ASP A 57 -5.97 3.60 -12.93
N PRO A 58 -6.52 2.78 -13.85
CA PRO A 58 -7.96 2.64 -14.01
C PRO A 58 -8.57 1.81 -12.88
N ILE A 59 -9.61 2.34 -12.24
CA ILE A 59 -10.51 1.55 -11.39
C ILE A 59 -11.60 0.92 -12.26
N ALA A 60 -11.84 -0.39 -12.11
CA ALA A 60 -12.89 -1.08 -12.85
C ALA A 60 -14.28 -0.51 -12.54
N ARG A 61 -15.09 -0.32 -13.58
CA ARG A 61 -16.51 0.09 -13.44
C ARG A 61 -17.42 -1.07 -13.00
N ASN A 62 -16.95 -2.32 -13.13
CA ASN A 62 -17.68 -3.52 -12.74
C ASN A 62 -17.15 -4.07 -11.42
N LYS A 63 -18.03 -4.19 -10.42
CA LYS A 63 -17.71 -4.70 -9.07
C LYS A 63 -17.21 -6.15 -9.03
N SER A 64 -17.42 -6.95 -10.09
CA SER A 64 -16.92 -8.33 -10.18
C SER A 64 -15.56 -8.45 -10.85
N THR A 65 -14.95 -7.33 -11.26
CA THR A 65 -13.67 -7.31 -11.96
C THR A 65 -12.53 -6.96 -11.00
N VAL A 66 -11.48 -7.78 -11.02
CA VAL A 66 -10.19 -7.46 -10.38
C VAL A 66 -9.26 -6.91 -11.46
N VAL A 67 -8.64 -5.76 -11.18
CA VAL A 67 -7.67 -5.12 -12.10
C VAL A 67 -6.29 -5.13 -11.47
N THR A 68 -5.28 -5.17 -12.33
CA THR A 68 -3.87 -5.03 -11.96
C THR A 68 -3.25 -3.94 -12.83
N PRO A 69 -2.52 -2.98 -12.24
CA PRO A 69 -1.84 -1.96 -13.02
C PRO A 69 -0.66 -2.56 -13.79
N VAL A 70 -0.17 -1.82 -14.77
CA VAL A 70 1.16 -2.07 -15.33
C VAL A 70 2.18 -1.67 -14.28
N ILE A 71 3.14 -2.56 -13.99
CA ILE A 71 4.16 -2.32 -12.95
C ILE A 71 5.44 -1.88 -13.65
N ASP A 72 5.66 -0.58 -13.69
CA ASP A 72 6.93 0.03 -14.12
C ASP A 72 8.02 -0.19 -13.08
N VAL A 73 9.28 -0.06 -13.50
CA VAL A 73 10.45 -0.33 -12.66
C VAL A 73 11.07 0.97 -12.16
N ILE A 74 11.20 1.09 -10.84
CA ILE A 74 12.07 2.07 -10.18
C ILE A 74 13.39 1.38 -9.86
N ASP A 75 14.48 1.91 -10.40
CA ASP A 75 15.82 1.40 -10.13
C ASP A 75 16.18 1.58 -8.64
N ASP A 76 16.63 0.52 -7.98
CA ASP A 76 16.82 0.48 -6.52
C ASP A 76 18.02 1.29 -6.02
N THR A 77 18.93 1.65 -6.93
CA THR A 77 20.17 2.35 -6.64
C THR A 77 20.08 3.83 -7.01
N THR A 78 19.53 4.12 -8.17
CA THR A 78 19.45 5.47 -8.76
C THR A 78 18.09 6.13 -8.58
N PHE A 79 17.06 5.37 -8.16
CA PHE A 79 15.66 5.81 -8.10
C PHE A 79 15.11 6.28 -9.45
N LYS A 80 15.77 5.89 -10.55
CA LYS A 80 15.30 6.23 -11.89
C LYS A 80 14.03 5.45 -12.20
N TYR A 81 12.97 6.19 -12.56
CA TYR A 81 11.73 5.62 -13.06
C TYR A 81 11.88 5.19 -14.53
N ASN A 82 11.64 3.92 -14.83
CA ASN A 82 11.70 3.35 -16.17
C ASN A 82 10.30 3.00 -16.64
N TYR A 83 9.75 3.81 -17.56
CA TYR A 83 8.42 3.61 -18.13
C TYR A 83 8.44 2.54 -19.22
N GLY A 84 7.48 1.60 -19.19
CA GLY A 84 7.27 0.63 -20.27
C GLY A 84 8.30 -0.49 -20.37
N ALA A 85 8.88 -0.88 -19.23
CA ALA A 85 9.78 -2.03 -19.12
C ALA A 85 9.05 -3.38 -19.29
#